data_AF-A4JTZ4-F1
#
_entry.id   AF-A4JTZ4-F1
#
_cell.length_a   1.000
_cell.length_b   1.000
_cell.length_c   1.000
_cell.angle_alpha   90.00
_cell.angle_beta   90.00
_cell.angle_gamma   90.00
#
_symmetry.space_group_name_H-M   'P 1'
#
loop_
_entity.id
_entity.type
_entity.pdbx_description
1 polymer ?
#
loop_
_entity_poly.entity_id
_entity_poly.type
_entity_poly.pdbx_seq_one_letter_code
_entity_poly.pdbx_strand_id
1 'polypeptide(L)'
;MALAARVQWALHRVSVVAENQRAAQTHLSRALNGAKTCGDNAAWMDENLTCPALLADVPDLRGAFTQAFDRVREQRQKRRTRDGLTEELTVMAEEANRGCGQSYELFVKRFSADVDDLLEIVESPYQSIALDVAVSKGYATPAEREKMQEEIARDGGCSLTGIDPHYCPCGRHE
;
A
#
# COMPACT_ATOMS: atom_id res chain seq x y z
N MET A 1 -9.59 15.12 -10.72
CA MET A 1 -8.26 15.32 -10.11
C MET A 1 -7.34 16.19 -10.97
N ALA A 2 -7.16 15.88 -12.26
CA ALA A 2 -6.34 16.70 -13.17
C ALA A 2 -6.72 18.20 -13.16
N LEU A 3 -8.02 18.53 -13.23
CA LEU A 3 -8.49 19.91 -13.13
C LEU A 3 -8.08 20.58 -11.80
N ALA A 4 -8.26 19.88 -10.67
CA ALA A 4 -7.90 20.42 -9.35
C ALA A 4 -6.39 20.70 -9.24
N ALA A 5 -5.54 19.79 -9.75
CA ALA A 5 -4.09 20.00 -9.81
C ALA A 5 -3.75 21.24 -10.65
N ARG A 6 -4.41 21.41 -11.80
CA ARG A 6 -4.24 22.57 -12.69
C ARG A 6 -4.68 23.88 -12.03
N VAL A 7 -5.79 23.88 -11.29
CA VAL A 7 -6.23 25.06 -10.53
C VAL A 7 -5.20 25.45 -9.46
N GLN A 8 -4.67 24.47 -8.71
CA GLN A 8 -3.63 24.74 -7.72
C GLN A 8 -2.34 25.26 -8.36
N TRP A 9 -1.98 24.77 -9.55
CA TRP A 9 -0.86 25.33 -10.31
C TRP A 9 -1.07 26.79 -10.71
N ALA A 10 -2.27 27.15 -11.17
CA ALA A 10 -2.60 28.54 -11.47
C ALA A 10 -2.50 29.43 -10.22
N LEU A 11 -3.01 28.98 -9.07
CA LEU A 11 -2.90 29.70 -7.79
C LEU A 11 -1.45 29.82 -7.32
N HIS A 12 -0.61 28.81 -7.58
CA HIS A 12 0.82 28.89 -7.34
C HIS A 12 1.44 30.02 -8.17
N ARG A 13 1.16 30.10 -9.47
CA ARG A 13 1.68 31.16 -10.35
C ARG A 13 1.23 32.56 -9.92
N VAL A 14 -0.05 32.72 -9.55
CA VAL A 14 -0.57 33.99 -9.01
C VAL A 14 0.16 34.37 -7.73
N SER A 15 0.38 33.41 -6.83
CA SER A 15 1.08 33.66 -5.55
C SER A 15 2.55 34.04 -5.74
N VAL A 16 3.22 33.47 -6.74
CA VAL A 16 4.60 33.85 -7.12
C VAL A 16 4.63 35.30 -7.62
N VAL A 17 3.69 35.70 -8.48
CA VAL A 17 3.59 37.08 -8.99
C VAL A 17 3.25 38.07 -7.87
N ALA A 18 2.43 37.65 -6.90
CA ALA A 18 2.08 38.44 -5.72
C ALA A 18 3.16 38.42 -4.62
N GLU A 19 4.33 37.83 -4.88
CA GLU A 19 5.45 37.69 -3.93
C GLU A 19 5.10 36.98 -2.61
N ASN A 20 3.99 36.22 -2.58
CA ASN A 20 3.57 35.46 -1.43
C ASN A 20 4.17 34.04 -1.47
N GLN A 21 5.42 33.92 -1.02
CA GLN A 21 6.17 32.66 -1.05
C GLN A 21 5.48 31.51 -0.29
N ARG A 22 4.85 31.78 0.86
CA ARG A 22 4.18 30.74 1.66
C ARG A 22 2.98 30.15 0.89
N ALA A 23 2.15 31.00 0.31
CA ALA A 23 1.02 30.56 -0.51
C ALA A 23 1.51 29.83 -1.77
N ALA A 24 2.55 30.36 -2.43
CA ALA A 24 3.15 29.74 -3.61
C ALA A 24 3.61 28.30 -3.33
N GLN A 25 4.34 28.06 -2.23
CA GLN A 25 4.79 26.71 -1.85
C GLN A 25 3.62 25.78 -1.54
N THR A 26 2.61 26.27 -0.81
CA THR A 26 1.42 25.49 -0.45
C THR A 26 0.67 25.03 -1.70
N HIS A 27 0.43 25.94 -2.64
CA HIS A 27 -0.27 25.64 -3.89
C HIS A 27 0.55 24.72 -4.80
N LEU A 28 1.87 24.87 -4.86
CA LEU A 28 2.75 23.96 -5.59
C LEU A 28 2.64 22.53 -5.06
N SER A 29 2.78 22.35 -3.74
CA SER A 29 2.66 21.05 -3.09
C SER A 29 1.31 20.38 -3.40
N ARG A 30 0.21 21.15 -3.30
CA ARG A 30 -1.13 20.64 -3.63
C ARG A 30 -1.29 20.30 -5.12
N ALA A 31 -0.70 21.09 -6.02
CA ALA A 31 -0.75 20.82 -7.45
C ALA A 31 -0.01 19.53 -7.81
N LEU A 32 1.21 19.34 -7.29
CA LEU A 32 2.02 18.15 -7.50
C LEU A 32 1.35 16.90 -6.90
N ASN A 33 0.82 16.99 -5.68
CA ASN A 33 0.09 15.89 -5.07
C ASN A 33 -1.16 15.53 -5.88
N GLY A 34 -1.90 16.52 -6.37
CA GLY A 34 -3.07 16.29 -7.22
C GLY A 34 -2.70 15.59 -8.56
N ALA A 35 -1.56 15.94 -9.16
CA ALA A 35 -1.05 15.28 -10.36
C ALA A 35 -0.62 13.84 -10.08
N LYS A 36 0.07 13.61 -8.95
CA LYS A 36 0.47 12.27 -8.48
C LYS A 36 -0.74 11.35 -8.27
N THR A 37 -1.73 11.79 -7.48
CA THR A 37 -2.95 11.01 -7.23
C THR A 37 -3.73 10.76 -8.53
N CYS A 38 -3.70 11.70 -9.47
CA CYS A 38 -4.28 11.49 -10.79
C CYS A 38 -3.56 10.39 -11.58
N GLY A 39 -2.22 10.34 -11.51
CA GLY A 39 -1.41 9.29 -12.14
C GLY A 39 -1.64 7.92 -11.52
N ASP A 40 -1.64 7.85 -10.18
CA ASP A 40 -1.92 6.61 -9.44
C ASP A 40 -3.27 6.01 -9.84
N ASN A 41 -4.35 6.82 -9.81
CA ASN A 41 -5.69 6.36 -10.15
C ASN A 41 -5.85 6.02 -11.64
N ALA A 42 -5.23 6.78 -12.53
CA ALA A 42 -5.25 6.50 -13.96
C ALA A 42 -4.63 5.12 -14.26
N ALA A 43 -3.49 4.81 -13.65
CA ALA A 43 -2.79 3.55 -13.86
C ALA A 43 -3.57 2.33 -13.35
N TRP A 44 -4.48 2.49 -12.38
CA TRP A 44 -5.40 1.43 -11.96
C TRP A 44 -6.56 1.22 -12.95
N MET A 45 -7.04 2.29 -13.58
CA MET A 45 -8.16 2.23 -14.52
C MET A 45 -7.76 1.74 -15.91
N ASP A 46 -6.66 2.24 -16.45
CA ASP A 46 -6.18 1.91 -17.79
C ASP A 46 -4.65 2.09 -17.87
N GLU A 47 -3.94 0.99 -18.14
CA GLU A 47 -2.48 0.96 -18.23
C GLU A 47 -1.91 1.64 -19.49
N ASN A 48 -2.78 1.92 -20.47
CA ASN A 48 -2.42 2.60 -21.72
C ASN A 48 -2.79 4.09 -21.73
N LEU A 49 -3.34 4.60 -20.63
CA LEU A 49 -3.79 5.98 -20.55
C LEU A 49 -2.62 6.95 -20.64
N THR A 50 -2.74 7.94 -21.52
CA THR A 50 -1.76 9.01 -21.65
C THR A 50 -2.03 10.16 -20.69
N CYS A 51 -0.98 10.91 -20.30
CA CYS A 51 -1.12 12.08 -19.44
C CYS A 51 -2.23 13.02 -19.93
N PRO A 52 -3.21 13.40 -19.07
CA PRO A 52 -4.29 14.29 -19.45
C PRO A 52 -3.77 15.63 -19.99
N ALA A 53 -4.41 16.16 -21.03
CA ALA A 53 -4.02 17.43 -21.64
C ALA A 53 -3.93 18.59 -20.64
N LEU A 54 -4.76 18.58 -19.60
CA LEU A 54 -4.76 19.57 -18.51
C LEU A 54 -3.47 19.59 -17.65
N LEU A 55 -2.67 18.53 -17.70
CA LEU A 55 -1.39 18.42 -16.99
C LEU A 55 -0.20 18.42 -17.96
N ALA A 56 -0.42 17.97 -19.20
CA ALA A 56 0.63 17.71 -20.18
C ALA A 56 1.45 18.95 -20.58
N ASP A 57 0.85 20.15 -20.51
CA ASP A 57 1.47 21.42 -20.86
C ASP A 57 2.34 22.01 -19.74
N VAL A 58 2.26 21.47 -18.52
CA VAL A 58 3.13 21.85 -17.39
C VAL A 58 4.13 20.74 -17.13
N PRO A 59 5.44 20.95 -17.41
CA PRO A 59 6.45 19.92 -17.21
C PRO A 59 6.44 19.29 -15.81
N ASP A 60 6.27 20.10 -14.77
CA ASP A 60 6.27 19.62 -13.37
C ASP A 60 5.06 18.73 -13.06
N LEU A 61 3.86 19.12 -13.51
CA LEU A 61 2.65 18.32 -13.29
C LEU A 61 2.66 17.04 -14.14
N ARG A 62 3.10 17.15 -15.40
CA ARG A 62 3.28 15.99 -16.28
C ARG A 62 4.29 15.02 -15.69
N GLY A 63 5.41 15.52 -15.17
CA GLY A 63 6.44 14.71 -14.51
C GLY A 63 5.87 13.96 -13.30
N ALA A 64 5.19 14.69 -12.40
CA ALA A 64 4.56 14.09 -11.22
C ALA A 64 3.50 13.04 -11.58
N PHE A 65 2.66 13.30 -12.60
CA PHE A 65 1.69 12.35 -13.10
C PHE A 65 2.37 11.10 -13.66
N THR A 66 3.35 11.28 -14.56
CA THR A 66 3.98 10.18 -15.32
C THR A 66 4.74 9.25 -14.38
N GLN A 67 5.51 9.81 -13.44
CA GLN A 67 6.21 9.00 -12.42
C GLN A 67 5.24 8.18 -11.56
N ALA A 68 4.12 8.77 -11.14
CA ALA A 68 3.12 8.06 -10.35
C ALA A 68 2.44 6.94 -11.15
N PHE A 69 2.08 7.25 -12.39
CA PHE A 69 1.45 6.32 -13.32
C PHE A 69 2.37 5.12 -13.62
N ASP A 70 3.62 5.39 -14.02
CA ASP A 70 4.60 4.36 -14.37
C ASP A 70 4.89 3.45 -13.17
N ARG A 71 5.03 4.02 -11.96
CA ARG A 71 5.23 3.25 -10.73
C ARG A 71 4.12 2.23 -10.49
N VAL A 72 2.85 2.63 -10.60
CA VAL A 72 1.70 1.72 -10.41
C VAL A 72 1.65 0.69 -11.53
N ARG A 73 1.89 1.11 -12.79
CA ARG A 73 1.92 0.19 -13.93
C ARG A 73 2.99 -0.89 -13.76
N GLU A 74 4.21 -0.51 -13.41
CA GLU A 74 5.32 -1.45 -13.16
C GLU A 74 5.00 -2.40 -12.01
N GLN A 75 4.41 -1.90 -10.92
CA GLN A 75 4.00 -2.73 -9.80
C GLN A 75 2.94 -3.76 -10.21
N ARG A 76 1.92 -3.34 -10.98
CA ARG A 76 0.92 -4.26 -11.53
C ARG A 76 1.56 -5.31 -12.43
N GLN A 77 2.46 -4.92 -13.32
CA GLN A 77 3.17 -5.84 -14.20
C GLN A 77 3.98 -6.89 -13.42
N LYS A 78 4.67 -6.50 -12.35
CA LYS A 78 5.38 -7.44 -11.47
C LYS A 78 4.42 -8.47 -10.86
N ARG A 79 3.25 -8.02 -10.39
CA ARG A 79 2.20 -8.87 -9.80
C ARG A 79 1.52 -9.83 -10.78
N ARG A 80 1.75 -9.67 -12.10
CA ARG A 80 1.30 -10.63 -13.12
C ARG A 80 2.24 -11.82 -13.29
N THR A 81 3.31 -11.89 -12.50
CA THR A 81 4.32 -12.95 -12.58
C THR A 81 4.47 -13.64 -11.24
N ARG A 82 4.76 -14.95 -11.26
CA ARG A 82 5.05 -15.70 -10.03
C ARG A 82 6.26 -15.13 -9.31
N ASP A 83 7.31 -14.77 -10.04
CA ASP A 83 8.55 -14.24 -9.45
C ASP A 83 8.31 -12.89 -8.78
N GLY A 84 7.58 -11.98 -9.43
CA GLY A 84 7.24 -10.68 -8.85
C GLY A 84 6.36 -10.79 -7.60
N LEU A 85 5.36 -11.68 -7.61
CA LEU A 85 4.56 -11.98 -6.41
C LEU A 85 5.40 -12.64 -5.30
N THR A 86 6.34 -13.51 -5.67
CA THR A 86 7.25 -14.17 -4.72
C THR A 86 8.15 -13.16 -4.03
N GLU A 87 8.70 -12.21 -4.77
CA GLU A 87 9.52 -11.13 -4.22
C GLU A 87 8.70 -10.25 -3.26
N GLU A 88 7.53 -9.77 -3.70
CA GLU A 88 6.67 -8.89 -2.88
C GLU A 88 6.23 -9.59 -1.58
N LEU A 89 5.78 -10.84 -1.66
CA LEU A 89 5.40 -11.63 -0.49
C LEU A 89 6.58 -11.99 0.41
N THR A 90 7.80 -12.09 -0.13
CA THR A 90 9.01 -12.28 0.69
C THR A 90 9.29 -11.04 1.53
N VAL A 91 9.25 -9.86 0.91
CA VAL A 91 9.43 -8.58 1.62
C VAL A 91 8.36 -8.39 2.70
N MET A 92 7.10 -8.69 2.40
CA MET A 92 5.99 -8.62 3.38
C MET A 92 6.21 -9.57 4.57
N ALA A 93 6.63 -10.81 4.31
CA ALA A 93 6.93 -11.77 5.37
C ALA A 93 8.11 -11.31 6.24
N GLU A 94 9.17 -10.76 5.64
CA GLU A 94 10.31 -10.21 6.39
C GLU A 94 9.92 -9.00 7.25
N GLU A 95 9.03 -8.13 6.75
CA GLU A 95 8.49 -7.00 7.51
C GLU A 95 7.63 -7.46 8.70
N ALA A 96 6.71 -8.41 8.47
CA ALA A 96 5.91 -9.00 9.53
C ALA A 96 6.80 -9.66 10.59
N ASN A 97 7.84 -10.38 10.18
CA ASN A 97 8.77 -11.06 11.07
C ASN A 97 9.62 -10.09 11.89
N ARG A 98 10.10 -9.00 11.29
CA ARG A 98 10.83 -7.94 12.02
C ARG A 98 9.99 -7.30 13.12
N GLY A 99 8.67 -7.21 12.92
CA GLY A 99 7.76 -6.58 13.85
C GLY A 99 7.13 -7.50 14.89
N CYS A 100 7.23 -8.83 14.76
CA CYS A 100 6.44 -9.76 15.59
C CYS A 100 7.10 -10.17 16.91
N GLY A 101 8.35 -9.75 17.17
CA GLY A 101 9.04 -10.11 18.42
C GLY A 101 9.21 -11.62 18.59
N GLN A 102 9.37 -12.37 17.49
CA GLN A 102 9.47 -13.84 17.45
C GLN A 102 8.18 -14.58 17.88
N SER A 103 7.04 -13.91 17.98
CA SER A 103 5.73 -14.56 18.12
C SER A 103 5.25 -15.05 16.75
N TYR A 104 5.00 -16.36 16.64
CA TYR A 104 4.46 -16.96 15.42
C TYR A 104 3.02 -16.49 15.15
N GLU A 105 2.21 -16.40 16.19
CA GLU A 105 0.80 -16.01 16.12
C GLU A 105 0.67 -14.55 15.66
N LEU A 106 1.52 -13.65 16.19
CA LEU A 106 1.56 -12.26 15.76
C LEU A 106 2.11 -12.11 14.34
N PHE A 107 3.09 -12.94 13.95
CA PHE A 107 3.57 -13.00 12.57
C PHE A 107 2.43 -13.39 11.62
N VAL A 108 1.76 -14.52 11.85
CA VAL A 108 0.68 -15.01 11.00
C VAL A 108 -0.45 -13.98 10.92
N LYS A 109 -0.82 -13.36 12.05
CA LYS A 109 -1.86 -12.32 12.09
C LYS A 109 -1.54 -11.14 11.18
N ARG A 110 -0.32 -10.61 11.26
CA ARG A 110 0.12 -9.44 10.48
C ARG A 110 0.33 -9.80 9.01
N PHE A 111 1.13 -10.82 8.74
CA PHE A 111 1.42 -11.26 7.39
C PHE A 111 0.13 -11.61 6.64
N SER A 112 -0.81 -12.32 7.27
CA SER A 112 -2.05 -12.68 6.60
C SER A 112 -2.97 -11.49 6.36
N ALA A 113 -3.00 -10.50 7.25
CA ALA A 113 -3.74 -9.25 7.00
C ALA A 113 -3.16 -8.51 5.79
N ASP A 114 -1.82 -8.39 5.71
CA ASP A 114 -1.16 -7.74 4.57
C ASP A 114 -1.39 -8.52 3.25
N VAL A 115 -1.44 -9.86 3.32
CA VAL A 115 -1.78 -10.71 2.16
C VAL A 115 -3.23 -10.51 1.74
N ASP A 116 -4.18 -10.42 2.68
CA ASP A 116 -5.58 -10.16 2.36
C ASP A 116 -5.71 -8.82 1.59
N ASP A 117 -5.06 -7.75 2.08
CA ASP A 117 -5.02 -6.45 1.41
C ASP A 117 -4.36 -6.54 0.01
N LEU A 118 -3.30 -7.34 -0.15
CA LEU A 118 -2.67 -7.59 -1.45
C LEU A 118 -3.63 -8.30 -2.42
N LEU A 119 -4.40 -9.28 -1.94
CA LEU A 119 -5.33 -10.03 -2.78
C LEU A 119 -6.46 -9.16 -3.31
N GLU A 120 -6.88 -8.12 -2.59
CA GLU A 120 -7.87 -7.14 -3.07
C GLU A 120 -7.39 -6.35 -4.30
N ILE A 121 -6.09 -6.12 -4.41
CA ILE A 121 -5.49 -5.28 -5.47
C ILE A 121 -4.80 -6.08 -6.58
N VAL A 122 -4.54 -7.38 -6.36
CA VAL A 122 -4.04 -8.29 -7.40
C VAL A 122 -5.18 -8.67 -8.36
N GLU A 123 -4.90 -8.62 -9.66
CA GLU A 123 -5.87 -8.99 -10.69
C GLU A 123 -6.27 -10.47 -10.55
N SER A 124 -7.58 -10.76 -10.67
CA SER A 124 -8.17 -12.09 -10.42
C SER A 124 -7.41 -13.28 -11.03
N PRO A 125 -6.90 -13.25 -12.28
CA PRO A 125 -6.15 -14.37 -12.85
C PRO A 125 -4.86 -14.75 -12.10
N TYR A 126 -4.31 -13.83 -11.30
CA TYR A 126 -3.05 -14.02 -10.58
C TYR A 126 -3.24 -14.19 -9.07
N GLN A 127 -4.47 -14.05 -8.55
CA GLN A 127 -4.77 -14.22 -7.13
C GLN A 127 -4.45 -15.64 -6.64
N SER A 128 -4.72 -16.67 -7.45
CA SER A 128 -4.38 -18.05 -7.10
C SER A 128 -2.87 -18.26 -6.96
N ILE A 129 -2.08 -17.65 -7.86
CA ILE A 129 -0.61 -17.68 -7.80
C ILE A 129 -0.12 -16.97 -6.53
N ALA A 130 -0.68 -15.81 -6.22
CA ALA A 130 -0.34 -15.06 -5.01
C ALA A 130 -0.66 -15.87 -3.75
N LEU A 131 -1.84 -16.50 -3.70
CA LEU A 131 -2.26 -17.34 -2.57
C LEU A 131 -1.35 -18.55 -2.39
N ASP A 132 -1.02 -19.27 -3.46
CA ASP A 132 -0.11 -20.43 -3.40
C ASP A 132 1.26 -20.06 -2.81
N VAL A 133 1.79 -18.90 -3.21
CA VAL A 133 3.06 -18.39 -2.69
C VAL A 133 2.90 -17.95 -1.22
N ALA A 134 1.81 -17.27 -0.88
CA ALA A 134 1.55 -16.79 0.47
C ALA A 134 1.41 -17.95 1.47
N VAL A 135 0.70 -19.02 1.10
CA VAL A 135 0.56 -20.25 1.92
C VAL A 135 1.93 -20.84 2.23
N SER A 136 2.85 -20.89 1.27
CA SER A 136 4.22 -21.38 1.48
C SER A 136 5.04 -20.54 2.49
N LYS A 137 4.58 -19.32 2.80
CA LYS A 137 5.24 -18.36 3.69
C LYS A 137 4.53 -18.20 5.05
N GLY A 138 3.46 -18.96 5.31
CA GLY A 138 2.73 -18.93 6.58
C GLY A 138 1.46 -18.06 6.57
N TYR A 139 0.89 -17.80 5.40
CA TYR A 139 -0.46 -17.24 5.31
C TYR A 139 -1.50 -18.17 5.95
N ALA A 140 -2.46 -17.58 6.67
CA ALA A 140 -3.64 -18.25 7.19
C ALA A 140 -4.90 -17.47 6.81
N THR A 141 -5.91 -18.19 6.33
CA THR A 141 -7.21 -17.63 5.98
C THR A 141 -7.87 -16.95 7.18
N PRO A 142 -8.85 -16.04 6.98
CA PRO A 142 -9.59 -15.43 8.09
C PRO A 142 -10.18 -16.45 9.07
N ALA A 143 -10.74 -17.55 8.57
CA ALA A 143 -11.32 -18.61 9.40
C ALA A 143 -10.25 -19.40 10.19
N GLU A 144 -9.10 -19.68 9.60
CA GLU A 144 -7.98 -20.32 10.32
C GLU A 144 -7.41 -19.41 11.41
N ARG A 145 -7.31 -18.11 11.15
CA ARG A 145 -6.89 -17.13 12.15
C ARG A 145 -7.88 -17.00 13.29
N GLU A 146 -9.18 -17.00 13.01
CA GLU A 146 -10.23 -16.99 14.04
C GLU A 146 -10.10 -18.22 14.94
N LYS A 147 -10.01 -19.42 14.35
CA LYS A 147 -9.78 -20.65 15.10
C LYS A 147 -8.51 -20.60 15.95
N MET A 148 -7.41 -20.06 15.41
CA MET A 148 -6.16 -19.87 16.15
C MET A 148 -6.35 -18.94 17.36
N GLN A 149 -7.13 -17.86 17.22
CA GLN A 149 -7.45 -16.96 18.33
C GLN A 149 -8.32 -17.62 19.39
N GLU A 150 -9.28 -18.46 18.99
CA GLU A 150 -10.09 -19.24 19.92
C GLU A 150 -9.23 -20.22 20.72
N GLU A 151 -8.27 -20.90 20.07
CA GLU A 151 -7.32 -21.80 20.72
C GLU A 151 -6.41 -21.05 21.70
N ILE A 152 -5.84 -19.91 21.28
CA ILE A 152 -5.05 -19.02 22.15
C ILE A 152 -5.85 -18.61 23.39
N ALA A 153 -7.10 -18.17 23.20
CA ALA A 153 -7.96 -17.72 24.29
C ALA A 153 -8.30 -18.87 25.25
N ARG A 154 -8.62 -20.05 24.72
CA ARG A 154 -8.89 -21.26 25.50
C ARG A 154 -7.69 -21.67 26.35
N ASP A 155 -6.48 -21.54 25.80
CA ASP A 155 -5.25 -21.97 26.44
C ASP A 155 -4.65 -20.87 27.34
N GLY A 156 -5.34 -19.73 27.47
CA GLY A 156 -4.96 -18.63 28.36
C GLY A 156 -3.87 -17.71 27.82
N GLY A 157 -3.56 -17.79 26.52
CA GLY A 157 -2.58 -16.94 25.85
C GLY A 157 -3.05 -15.49 25.66
N CYS A 158 -2.11 -14.59 25.45
CA CYS A 158 -2.40 -13.20 25.12
C CYS A 158 -3.06 -13.08 23.74
N SER A 159 -4.19 -12.37 23.64
CA SER A 159 -4.92 -12.13 22.38
C SER A 159 -4.13 -11.36 21.31
N LEU A 160 -3.01 -10.73 21.68
CA LEU A 160 -2.17 -10.00 20.74
C LEU A 160 -1.02 -10.85 20.19
N THR A 161 -0.43 -11.72 21.01
CA THR A 161 0.82 -12.42 20.69
C THR A 161 0.75 -13.93 20.81
N GLY A 162 -0.34 -14.50 21.33
CA GLY A 162 -0.43 -15.93 21.66
C GLY A 162 0.41 -16.36 22.87
N ILE A 163 1.37 -15.54 23.30
CA ILE A 163 2.28 -15.84 24.42
C ILE A 163 1.50 -15.77 25.73
N ASP A 164 1.87 -16.60 26.71
CA ASP A 164 1.39 -16.50 28.08
C ASP A 164 1.43 -15.03 28.56
N PRO A 165 0.29 -14.46 28.99
CA PRO A 165 0.17 -13.08 29.45
C PRO A 165 1.21 -12.66 30.48
N HIS A 166 1.68 -13.57 31.35
CA HIS A 166 2.69 -13.27 32.36
C HIS A 166 4.10 -13.06 31.79
N TYR A 167 4.34 -13.54 30.57
CA TYR A 167 5.62 -13.41 29.87
C TYR A 167 5.53 -12.55 28.61
N CYS A 168 4.35 -12.04 28.25
CA CYS A 168 4.19 -11.23 27.05
C CYS A 168 4.86 -9.85 27.24
N PRO A 169 5.73 -9.43 26.30
CA PRO A 169 6.34 -8.09 26.33
C PRO A 169 5.34 -6.98 25.95
N CYS A 170 4.11 -7.32 25.58
CA CYS A 170 3.09 -6.39 25.10
C CYS A 170 2.40 -5.59 26.23
N GLY A 171 2.43 -6.09 27.47
CA GLY A 171 1.97 -5.39 28.67
C GLY A 171 0.49 -5.02 28.71
N ARG A 172 -0.34 -5.56 27.80
CA ARG A 172 -1.79 -5.32 27.74
C ARG A 172 -2.53 -6.64 27.82
N HIS A 173 -3.09 -6.92 29.00
CA HIS A 173 -3.74 -8.19 29.34
C HIS A 173 -5.09 -8.00 30.05
N GLU A 174 -5.60 -6.75 30.05
CA GLU A 174 -6.85 -6.31 30.67
C GLU A 174 -7.78 -5.66 29.64
#